data_AF-A0A553QHQ8-F1
#
_entry.id   AF-A0A553QHQ8-F1
#
_cell.length_a   1.000
_cell.length_b   1.000
_cell.length_c   1.000
_cell.angle_alpha   90.00
_cell.angle_beta   90.00
_cell.angle_gamma   90.00
#
_symmetry.space_group_name_H-M   'P 1'
#
loop_
_entity.id
_entity.type
_entity.pdbx_description
1 polymer ?
#
loop_
_entity_poly.entity_id
_entity_poly.type
_entity_poly.pdbx_seq_one_letter_code
_entity_poly.pdbx_strand_id
1 'polypeptide(L)'
;MENTFRSEVMNKGQCVTKYYRWIQKNGGYIWIQSSATIAINAKNANEKNIIWVNYVLSNPEYKDTPMDIAQLPNLPEKASESSETSDSESESKENS
;
A
#
# COMPACT_ATOMS: atom_id res chain seq x y z
N MET A 1 16.59 -0.55 -4.16
CA MET A 1 15.99 0.57 -3.41
C MET A 1 14.86 0.09 -2.51
N GLU A 2 14.03 -0.88 -2.96
CA GLU A 2 13.01 -1.58 -2.14
C GLU A 2 13.55 -2.23 -0.85
N ASN A 3 14.72 -2.86 -0.91
CA ASN A 3 15.28 -3.59 0.24
C ASN A 3 15.57 -2.68 1.45
N THR A 4 15.86 -1.40 1.21
CA THR A 4 16.10 -0.42 2.27
C THR A 4 14.79 -0.02 2.93
N PHE A 5 13.74 0.25 2.14
CA PHE A 5 12.42 0.63 2.68
C PHE A 5 11.83 -0.47 3.56
N ARG A 6 11.81 -1.72 3.06
CA ARG A 6 11.31 -2.86 3.82
C ARG A 6 12.10 -3.09 5.11
N SER A 7 13.42 -2.92 5.05
CA SER A 7 14.30 -3.03 6.22
C SER A 7 14.02 -1.93 7.23
N GLU A 8 13.83 -0.67 6.81
CA GLU A 8 13.54 0.43 7.73
C GLU A 8 12.17 0.31 8.39
N VAL A 9 11.14 -0.08 7.64
CA VAL A 9 9.81 -0.38 8.20
C VAL A 9 9.90 -1.49 9.25
N MET A 10 10.53 -2.61 8.92
CA MET A 10 10.57 -3.79 9.78
C MET A 10 11.48 -3.60 11.01
N ASN A 11 12.61 -2.88 10.86
CA ASN A 11 13.61 -2.76 11.92
C ASN A 11 13.45 -1.49 12.77
N LYS A 12 13.00 -0.38 12.18
CA LYS A 12 12.86 0.93 12.88
C LYS A 12 11.41 1.30 13.15
N GLY A 13 10.45 0.61 12.53
CA GLY A 13 9.02 0.89 12.65
C GLY A 13 8.56 2.13 11.88
N GLN A 14 9.46 2.87 11.21
CA GLN A 14 9.15 4.09 10.46
C GLN A 14 10.07 4.21 9.25
N CYS A 15 9.54 4.75 8.15
CA CYS A 15 10.31 5.02 6.94
C CYS A 15 9.61 6.08 6.08
N VAL A 16 10.36 6.65 5.15
CA VAL A 16 9.85 7.57 4.13
C VAL A 16 10.37 7.13 2.76
N THR A 17 9.47 7.03 1.79
CA THR A 17 9.84 6.73 0.40
C THR A 17 10.49 7.95 -0.24
N LYS A 18 11.24 7.70 -1.32
CA LYS A 18 11.63 8.79 -2.23
C LYS A 18 10.42 9.22 -3.07
N TYR A 19 10.58 10.34 -3.76
CA TYR A 19 9.59 10.80 -4.74
C TYR A 19 9.38 9.74 -5.81
N TYR A 20 8.12 9.33 -5.96
CA TYR A 20 7.70 8.37 -6.97
C TYR A 20 6.46 8.87 -7.70
N ARG A 21 6.19 8.24 -8.85
CA ARG A 21 5.05 8.58 -9.71
C ARG A 21 3.91 7.62 -9.42
N TRP A 22 2.74 8.17 -9.09
CA TRP A 22 1.51 7.42 -8.95
C TRP A 22 0.65 7.62 -10.20
N ILE A 23 0.48 6.53 -10.95
CA ILE A 23 -0.30 6.43 -12.19
C ILE A 23 -1.79 6.71 -11.94
N GLN A 24 -2.38 7.63 -12.70
CA GLN A 24 -3.79 8.01 -12.55
C GLN A 24 -4.70 7.16 -13.45
N LYS A 25 -5.96 6.91 -13.08
CA LYS A 25 -6.85 6.07 -13.91
C LYS A 25 -7.07 6.61 -15.33
N ASN A 26 -7.03 7.93 -15.52
CA ASN A 26 -7.38 8.58 -16.78
C ASN A 26 -6.16 9.00 -17.62
N GLY A 27 -4.98 8.43 -17.37
CA GLY A 27 -3.72 8.84 -18.02
C GLY A 27 -2.84 9.73 -17.14
N GLY A 28 -1.53 9.75 -17.42
CA GLY A 28 -0.56 10.53 -16.66
C GLY A 28 -0.22 10.01 -15.27
N TYR A 29 0.44 10.84 -14.46
CA TYR A 29 0.83 10.53 -13.07
C TYR A 29 0.81 11.76 -12.17
N ILE A 30 0.84 11.53 -10.85
CA ILE A 30 1.13 12.54 -9.82
C ILE A 30 2.41 12.17 -9.07
N TRP A 31 3.18 13.16 -8.64
CA TRP A 31 4.32 12.96 -7.76
C TRP A 31 3.84 12.79 -6.33
N ILE A 32 4.27 11.70 -5.69
CA ILE A 32 3.95 11.40 -4.30
C ILE A 32 5.23 11.05 -3.54
N GLN A 33 5.24 11.46 -2.28
CA GLN A 33 6.12 10.92 -1.25
C GLN A 33 5.25 10.25 -0.19
N SER A 34 5.62 9.06 0.25
CA SER A 34 4.86 8.35 1.28
C SER A 34 5.71 8.14 2.51
N SER A 35 5.10 8.24 3.68
CA SER A 35 5.71 7.80 4.93
C SER A 35 4.89 6.65 5.50
N ALA A 36 5.58 5.60 5.93
CA ALA A 36 4.94 4.44 6.54
C ALA A 36 5.45 4.26 7.97
N THR A 37 4.52 4.08 8.90
CA THR A 37 4.80 3.86 10.32
C THR A 37 4.04 2.64 10.80
N ILE A 38 4.73 1.71 11.46
CA ILE A 38 4.10 0.57 12.15
C ILE A 38 3.62 1.04 13.52
N ALA A 39 2.32 1.02 13.72
CA ALA A 39 1.70 1.19 15.02
C ALA A 39 1.46 -0.19 15.65
N ILE A 40 2.07 -0.44 16.81
CA ILE A 40 1.88 -1.66 17.58
C ILE A 40 0.84 -1.37 18.67
N ASN A 41 -0.19 -2.21 18.78
CA ASN A 41 -1.19 -2.05 19.83
C ASN A 41 -0.58 -2.43 21.19
N ALA A 42 -0.58 -1.49 22.14
CA ALA A 42 -0.01 -1.73 23.48
C ALA A 42 -0.72 -2.84 24.26
N LYS A 43 -1.99 -3.14 23.93
CA LYS A 43 -2.76 -4.23 24.54
C LYS A 43 -2.55 -5.58 23.87
N ASN A 44 -2.16 -5.59 22.58
CA ASN A 44 -1.93 -6.80 21.81
C ASN A 44 -0.74 -6.60 20.86
N ALA A 45 0.47 -6.94 21.32
CA ALA A 45 1.71 -6.70 20.58
C ALA A 45 1.82 -7.51 19.26
N ASN A 46 0.94 -8.49 19.05
CA ASN A 46 0.84 -9.24 17.80
C ASN A 46 0.08 -8.48 16.71
N GLU A 47 -0.75 -7.50 17.06
CA GLU A 47 -1.43 -6.62 16.11
C GLU A 47 -0.52 -5.47 15.69
N LYS A 48 -0.05 -5.55 14.44
CA LYS A 48 0.76 -4.50 13.81
C LYS A 48 -0.08 -3.82 12.74
N ASN A 49 -0.41 -2.57 12.96
CA ASN A 49 -1.06 -1.72 11.96
C ASN A 49 0.01 -0.94 11.20
N ILE A 50 -0.16 -0.80 9.88
CA ILE A 50 0.72 0.07 9.08
C ILE A 50 -0.07 1.32 8.72
N ILE A 51 0.37 2.44 9.27
CA ILE A 51 -0.13 3.76 8.91
C ILE A 51 0.65 4.22 7.69
N TRP A 52 -0.05 4.43 6.57
CA TRP A 52 0.53 4.86 5.31
C TRP A 52 0.02 6.26 4.94
N VAL A 53 0.90 7.26 5.01
CA VAL A 53 0.57 8.66 4.71
C VAL A 53 1.15 9.01 3.34
N ASN A 54 0.31 9.46 2.42
CA ASN A 54 0.73 9.92 1.10
C ASN A 54 0.70 11.45 1.03
N TYR A 55 1.86 12.04 0.75
CA TYR A 55 2.01 13.47 0.47
C TYR A 55 1.99 13.68 -1.03
N VAL A 56 0.95 14.37 -1.52
CA VAL A 56 0.80 14.75 -2.93
C VAL A 56 1.66 15.99 -3.19
N LEU A 57 2.61 15.87 -4.11
CA LEU A 57 3.60 16.90 -4.40
C LEU A 57 3.29 17.68 -5.68
N SER A 58 2.55 17.06 -6.62
CA SER A 58 2.21 17.69 -7.89
C SER A 58 0.74 17.49 -8.26
N ASN A 59 0.25 18.36 -9.15
CA ASN A 59 -0.97 18.11 -9.90
C ASN A 59 -0.74 16.99 -10.93
N PRO A 60 -1.80 16.37 -11.49
CA PRO A 60 -1.63 15.33 -12.48
C PRO A 60 -0.99 15.87 -13.75
N GLU A 61 0.17 15.30 -14.09
CA GLU A 61 0.97 15.60 -15.27
C GLU A 61 0.64 14.60 -16.38
N TYR A 62 0.68 15.04 -17.64
CA TYR A 62 0.48 14.20 -18.83
C TYR A 62 -0.84 13.40 -18.84
N LYS A 63 -1.93 14.03 -18.40
CA LYS A 63 -3.28 13.42 -18.32
C LYS A 63 -3.73 12.75 -19.61
N ASP A 64 -3.35 13.29 -20.76
CA ASP A 64 -3.79 12.77 -22.06
C ASP A 64 -2.91 11.64 -22.61
N THR A 65 -1.87 11.22 -21.87
CA THR A 65 -0.95 10.17 -22.29
C THR A 65 -1.05 8.95 -21.37
N PRO A 66 -1.60 7.82 -21.85
CA PRO A 66 -1.56 6.56 -21.10
C PRO A 66 -0.12 6.04 -21.05
N MET A 67 0.34 5.74 -19.84
CA MET A 67 1.65 5.18 -19.50
C MET A 67 1.55 3.73 -19.03
N ASP A 68 0.36 3.25 -18.65
CA ASP A 68 0.10 1.88 -18.20
C ASP A 68 -1.18 1.33 -18.85
N ILE A 69 -1.24 0.00 -19.02
CA ILE A 69 -2.38 -0.75 -19.52
C ILE A 69 -3.62 -0.48 -18.67
N ALA A 70 -3.47 -0.31 -17.36
CA ALA A 70 -4.57 -0.01 -16.43
C ALA A 70 -5.27 1.33 -16.69
N GLN A 71 -4.69 2.22 -17.52
CA GLN A 71 -5.28 3.50 -17.90
C GLN A 71 -6.06 3.43 -19.22
N LEU A 72 -6.00 2.29 -19.92
CA LEU A 72 -6.71 2.12 -21.19
C LEU A 72 -8.20 1.85 -20.92
N PRO A 73 -9.12 2.51 -21.64
CA PRO A 73 -10.57 2.40 -21.42
C PRO A 73 -11.17 1.02 -21.72
N ASN A 74 -10.35 0.00 -22.06
CA ASN A 74 -10.78 -1.31 -22.55
C ASN A 74 -10.48 -2.48 -21.60
N LEU A 75 -10.06 -2.25 -20.35
CA LEU A 75 -9.97 -3.35 -19.38
C LEU A 75 -11.18 -3.34 -18.43
N PRO A 76 -11.84 -4.49 -18.21
CA PRO A 76 -12.90 -4.60 -17.23
C PRO A 76 -12.33 -4.15 -15.88
N GLU A 77 -13.09 -3.28 -15.21
CA GLU A 77 -12.79 -2.69 -13.91
C GLU A 77 -12.37 -3.82 -12.94
N LYS A 78 -11.06 -4.03 -12.76
CA LYS A 78 -10.60 -5.04 -11.81
C LYS A 78 -10.96 -4.47 -10.44
N ALA A 79 -12.02 -5.06 -9.87
CA ALA A 79 -12.55 -4.76 -8.57
C ALA A 79 -11.41 -4.54 -7.59
N SER A 80 -11.57 -3.50 -6.78
CA SER A 80 -10.89 -3.34 -5.50
C SER A 80 -10.66 -4.71 -4.87
N GLU A 81 -9.41 -5.18 -4.84
CA GLU A 81 -9.00 -6.23 -3.91
C GLU A 81 -9.04 -5.60 -2.52
N SER A 82 -10.25 -5.48 -1.97
CA SER A 82 -10.45 -5.51 -0.53
C SER A 82 -9.96 -6.88 -0.09
N SER A 83 -8.74 -6.93 0.42
CA SER A 83 -8.24 -8.09 1.15
C SER A 83 -9.14 -8.28 2.36
N GLU A 84 -10.19 -9.07 2.21
CA GLU A 84 -10.93 -9.63 3.33
C GLU A 84 -9.92 -10.43 4.16
N THR A 85 -9.68 -9.96 5.39
CA THR A 85 -8.97 -10.74 6.40
C THR A 85 -9.86 -11.92 6.74
N SER A 86 -9.64 -13.06 6.09
CA SER A 86 -10.23 -14.33 6.49
C SER A 86 -9.60 -14.77 7.81
N ASP A 87 -10.26 -14.45 8.93
CA ASP A 87 -9.97 -15.07 10.22
C ASP A 87 -10.27 -16.57 10.09
N SER A 88 -9.21 -17.34 9.93
CA SER A 88 -9.23 -18.80 9.98
C SER A 88 -8.93 -19.22 11.40
N GLU A 89 -9.94 -19.27 12.27
CA GLU A 89 -9.82 -20.01 13.52
C GLU A 89 -9.98 -21.51 13.21
N SER A 90 -8.85 -22.21 13.17
CA SER A 90 -8.78 -23.66 13.20
C SER A 90 -7.88 -24.08 14.35
N GLU A 91 -8.48 -24.58 15.44
CA GLU A 91 -7.81 -25.61 16.24
C GLU A 91 -8.85 -26.60 16.76
N SER A 92 -8.70 -27.82 16.29
CA SER A 92 -9.52 -28.98 16.63
C SER A 92 -8.77 -29.88 17.60
N LYS A 93 -9.52 -30.39 18.60
CA LYS A 93 -9.40 -31.69 19.31
C LYS A 93 -8.29 -31.89 20.34
N GLU A 94 -8.70 -32.37 21.52
CA GLU A 94 -8.30 -33.64 22.18
C GLU A 94 -9.11 -33.79 23.49
N ASN A 95 -10.14 -34.63 23.57
CA ASN A 95 -10.14 -36.06 23.94
C ASN A 95 -9.53 -36.38 25.32
N SER A 96 -10.38 -36.48 26.35
CA SER A 96 -10.41 -37.60 27.31
C SER A 96 -11.63 -37.54 28.23
#